data_AF-A0A4Y2U9W3-F1
#
_entry.id   AF-A0A4Y2U9W3-F1
#
_cell.length_a   1.000
_cell.length_b   1.000
_cell.length_c   1.000
_cell.angle_alpha   90.00
_cell.angle_beta   90.00
_cell.angle_gamma   90.00
#
_symmetry.space_group_name_H-M   'P 1'
#
loop_
_entity.id
_entity.type
_entity.pdbx_description
1 polymer ?
#
loop_
_entity_poly.entity_id
_entity_poly.type
_entity_poly.pdbx_seq_one_letter_code
_entity_poly.pdbx_strand_id
1 'polypeptide(L)'
;MFPVCPNRNKIWISKCKRQDHINVKYARICSDHFRPSDCMDDMKNRLLGLNQKKIFKPDAVPSVNLPLQDNGEDISNKSERKRNRSILQESKVRLKCLSPKKACETSAMEPFTTPTTKNICSSCFETQKENA
;
A
#
# COMPACT_ATOMS: atom_id res chain seq x y z
N MET A 1 -8.82 -10.21 11.38
CA MET A 1 -10.19 -9.94 10.87
C MET A 1 -11.13 -9.92 12.04
N PHE A 2 -12.26 -9.24 11.94
CA PHE A 2 -13.27 -9.30 13.00
C PHE A 2 -13.89 -10.70 13.09
N PRO A 3 -14.29 -11.16 14.29
CA PRO A 3 -15.00 -12.41 14.47
C PRO A 3 -16.31 -12.44 13.68
N VAL A 4 -16.65 -13.61 13.12
CA VAL A 4 -17.94 -13.84 12.42
C VAL A 4 -19.12 -13.75 13.40
N CYS A 5 -18.92 -14.17 14.66
CA CYS A 5 -19.96 -14.14 15.67
C CYS A 5 -20.40 -12.70 15.99
N PRO A 6 -21.69 -12.34 15.79
CA PRO A 6 -22.16 -10.95 15.92
C PRO A 6 -21.91 -10.34 17.31
N ASN A 7 -22.08 -11.12 18.37
CA ASN A 7 -21.90 -10.63 19.74
C ASN A 7 -20.46 -10.21 20.02
N ARG A 8 -19.48 -11.02 19.61
CA ARG A 8 -18.05 -10.69 19.76
C ARG A 8 -17.64 -9.53 18.88
N ASN A 9 -18.21 -9.47 17.68
CA ASN A 9 -17.98 -8.38 16.76
C ASN A 9 -18.34 -7.03 17.37
N LYS A 10 -19.53 -6.94 17.98
CA LYS A 10 -19.99 -5.74 18.71
C LYS A 10 -19.03 -5.34 19.84
N ILE A 11 -18.51 -6.31 20.60
CA ILE A 11 -17.53 -6.05 21.67
C ILE A 11 -16.23 -5.48 21.09
N TRP A 12 -15.72 -6.05 20.00
CA TRP A 12 -14.51 -5.55 19.36
C TRP A 12 -14.70 -4.13 18.82
N ILE A 13 -15.86 -3.84 18.21
CA ILE A 13 -16.19 -2.49 17.72
C ILE A 13 -16.21 -1.49 18.89
N SER A 14 -16.88 -1.84 20.00
CA SER A 14 -16.99 -0.94 21.14
C SER A 14 -15.63 -0.66 21.80
N LYS A 15 -14.73 -1.66 21.82
CA LYS A 15 -13.37 -1.52 22.34
C LYS A 15 -12.47 -0.66 21.44
N CYS A 16 -12.67 -0.70 20.13
CA CYS A 16 -11.91 0.13 19.19
C CYS A 16 -12.15 1.63 19.36
N LYS A 17 -13.31 2.05 19.90
CA LYS A 17 -13.69 3.46 20.15
C LYS A 17 -13.43 4.42 18.98
N ARG A 18 -13.45 3.93 17.74
CA ARG A 18 -13.32 4.80 16.57
C ARG A 18 -14.60 5.61 16.40
N GLN A 19 -14.45 6.89 16.12
CA GLN A 19 -15.58 7.78 15.82
C GLN A 19 -16.14 7.52 14.41
N ASP A 20 -15.31 7.07 13.48
CA ASP A 20 -15.72 6.82 12.11
C ASP A 20 -16.28 5.40 11.91
N HIS A 21 -17.06 5.23 10.84
CA HIS A 21 -17.67 3.96 10.52
C HIS A 21 -16.62 2.88 10.18
N ILE A 22 -16.55 1.83 11.01
CA ILE A 22 -15.65 0.70 10.80
C ILE A 22 -16.28 -0.29 9.80
N ASN A 23 -15.61 -0.50 8.67
CA ASN A 23 -15.95 -1.59 7.76
C ASN A 23 -15.45 -2.94 8.31
N VAL A 24 -16.28 -3.56 9.13
CA VAL A 24 -16.02 -4.82 9.85
C VAL A 24 -15.53 -5.96 8.94
N LYS A 25 -16.00 -6.01 7.69
CA LYS A 25 -15.65 -7.08 6.74
C LYS A 25 -14.16 -7.07 6.39
N TYR A 26 -13.56 -5.89 6.29
CA TYR A 26 -12.17 -5.72 5.87
C TYR A 26 -11.26 -5.24 7.00
N ALA A 27 -11.84 -4.70 8.07
CA ALA A 27 -11.08 -4.21 9.21
C ALA A 27 -10.33 -5.35 9.92
N ARG A 28 -9.15 -4.99 10.42
CA ARG A 28 -8.29 -5.89 11.20
C ARG A 28 -7.81 -5.12 12.42
N ILE A 29 -7.71 -5.82 13.53
CA ILE A 29 -7.08 -5.32 14.75
C ILE A 29 -5.68 -5.94 14.79
N CYS A 30 -4.67 -5.10 15.03
CA CYS A 30 -3.29 -5.53 15.18
C CYS A 30 -3.13 -6.37 16.46
N SER A 31 -2.12 -7.24 16.47
CA SER A 31 -1.97 -8.23 17.54
C SER A 31 -1.46 -7.66 18.87
N ASP A 32 -0.91 -6.45 18.84
CA ASP A 32 -0.48 -5.65 19.97
C ASP A 32 -1.63 -5.21 20.88
N HIS A 33 -2.86 -5.19 20.37
CA HIS A 33 -4.05 -4.90 21.17
C HIS A 33 -4.53 -6.08 22.03
N PHE A 34 -3.90 -7.25 21.91
CA PHE A 34 -4.23 -8.47 22.64
C PHE A 34 -3.08 -8.87 23.56
N ARG A 35 -3.41 -9.51 24.69
CA ARG A 35 -2.37 -10.04 25.56
C ARG A 35 -1.72 -11.26 24.89
N PRO A 36 -0.44 -11.55 25.15
CA PRO A 36 0.17 -12.80 24.71
C PRO A 36 -0.59 -14.04 25.17
N SER A 37 -1.22 -13.99 26.36
CA SER A 37 -2.06 -15.05 26.92
C SER A 37 -3.35 -15.34 26.12
N ASP A 38 -3.77 -14.39 25.28
CA ASP A 38 -4.97 -14.49 24.46
C ASP A 38 -4.65 -15.12 23.09
N CYS A 39 -3.36 -15.21 22.75
CA CYS A 39 -2.88 -15.92 21.59
C CYS A 39 -2.80 -17.41 21.87
N MET A 40 -3.28 -18.21 20.92
CA MET A 40 -3.09 -19.65 20.87
C MET A 40 -1.84 -19.98 20.06
N ASP A 41 -1.21 -21.07 20.42
CA ASP A 41 -0.13 -21.67 19.67
C ASP A 41 -0.69 -22.35 18.40
N ASP A 42 -0.16 -22.00 17.24
CA ASP A 42 -0.56 -22.57 15.96
C ASP A 42 0.13 -23.93 15.73
N MET A 43 -0.19 -24.87 16.63
CA MET A 43 0.42 -26.20 16.69
C MET A 43 0.32 -26.92 15.34
N LYS A 44 -0.80 -26.73 14.63
CA LYS A 44 -1.03 -27.31 13.30
C LYS A 44 0.00 -26.81 12.29
N ASN A 45 0.19 -25.49 12.14
CA ASN A 45 1.17 -24.99 11.18
C ASN A 45 2.60 -25.30 11.63
N ARG A 46 2.88 -25.29 12.94
CA ARG A 46 4.19 -25.72 13.46
C ARG A 46 4.52 -27.16 13.06
N LEU A 47 3.57 -28.08 13.25
CA LEU A 47 3.77 -29.50 12.93
C LEU A 47 3.97 -29.73 11.43
N LEU A 48 3.29 -28.93 10.59
CA LEU A 48 3.39 -29.01 9.14
C LEU A 48 4.59 -28.23 8.57
N GLY A 49 5.44 -27.62 9.40
CA GLY A 49 6.56 -26.78 8.93
C GLY A 49 6.12 -25.52 8.18
N LEU A 50 4.87 -25.08 8.36
CA LEU A 50 4.30 -23.90 7.72
C LEU A 50 4.52 -22.66 8.58
N ASN A 51 4.41 -21.49 7.94
CA ASN A 51 4.42 -20.21 8.64
C ASN A 51 3.33 -20.18 9.72
N GLN A 52 3.75 -19.94 10.96
CA GLN A 52 2.84 -19.80 12.10
C GLN A 52 1.96 -18.57 11.91
N LYS A 53 0.66 -18.76 12.08
CA LYS A 53 -0.30 -17.66 12.09
C LYS A 53 -0.62 -17.31 13.53
N LYS A 54 -0.80 -16.02 13.79
CA LYS A 54 -1.25 -15.56 15.10
C LYS A 54 -2.74 -15.86 15.22
N ILE A 55 -3.07 -16.91 15.97
CA ILE A 55 -4.45 -17.35 16.22
C ILE A 55 -4.83 -16.85 17.61
N PHE A 56 -5.97 -16.18 17.74
CA PHE A 56 -6.48 -15.77 19.05
C PHE A 56 -7.51 -16.76 19.56
N LYS A 57 -7.60 -16.90 20.89
CA LYS A 57 -8.68 -17.66 21.51
C LYS A 57 -10.04 -17.10 21.09
N PRO A 58 -11.08 -17.95 21.02
CA PRO A 58 -12.39 -17.51 20.57
C PRO A 58 -13.02 -16.45 21.49
N ASP A 59 -12.64 -16.40 22.76
CA ASP A 59 -13.08 -15.42 23.76
C ASP A 59 -12.17 -14.18 23.86
N ALA A 60 -11.07 -14.14 23.09
CA ALA A 60 -10.14 -13.04 23.11
C ALA A 60 -10.82 -11.72 22.71
N VAL A 61 -10.59 -10.69 23.52
CA VAL A 61 -11.04 -9.33 23.26
C VAL A 61 -9.86 -8.38 23.36
N PRO A 62 -9.80 -7.36 22.48
CA PRO A 62 -8.73 -6.37 22.55
C PRO A 62 -8.84 -5.61 23.87
N SER A 63 -7.75 -5.61 24.62
CA SER A 63 -7.69 -5.13 26.01
C SER A 63 -6.47 -4.28 26.28
N VAL A 64 -5.44 -4.37 25.45
CA VAL A 64 -4.15 -3.69 25.61
C VAL A 64 -4.02 -2.59 24.54
N ASN A 65 -3.27 -1.53 24.83
CA ASN A 65 -2.99 -0.44 23.88
C ASN A 65 -4.25 0.14 23.21
N LEU A 66 -5.36 0.19 23.94
CA LEU A 66 -6.59 0.79 23.44
C LEU A 66 -6.42 2.31 23.41
N PRO A 67 -7.07 3.01 22.46
CA PRO A 67 -7.06 4.46 22.46
C PRO A 67 -7.56 4.97 23.82
N LEU A 68 -6.70 5.72 24.51
CA LEU A 68 -7.11 6.56 25.62
C LEU A 68 -8.17 7.53 25.09
N GLN A 69 -9.18 7.83 25.89
CA GLN A 69 -10.11 8.92 25.54
C GLN A 69 -9.34 10.22 25.71
N ASP A 70 -8.52 10.55 24.73
CA ASP A 70 -7.89 11.85 24.67
C ASP A 70 -8.78 12.78 23.86
N ASN A 71 -9.00 13.95 24.43
CA ASN A 71 -9.86 14.97 23.87
C ASN A 71 -9.11 15.64 22.71
N GLY A 72 -9.13 15.02 21.54
CA GLY A 72 -9.07 15.76 20.27
C GLY A 72 -7.74 15.87 19.54
N GLU A 73 -6.66 15.16 19.90
CA GLU A 73 -5.37 15.37 19.24
C GLU A 73 -4.74 14.06 18.73
N ASP A 74 -5.21 13.58 17.59
CA ASP A 74 -4.36 13.18 16.46
C ASP A 74 -5.26 12.71 15.30
N ILE A 75 -5.99 13.66 14.70
CA ILE A 75 -6.50 13.46 13.35
C ILE A 75 -5.35 13.73 12.41
N SER A 76 -4.42 12.79 12.37
CA SER A 76 -3.51 12.62 11.26
C SER A 76 -4.29 12.75 9.93
N ASN A 77 -4.12 13.91 9.30
CA ASN A 77 -5.12 14.42 8.36
C ASN A 77 -5.07 13.55 7.10
N LYS A 78 -6.15 12.80 6.82
CA LYS A 78 -6.19 11.86 5.67
C LYS A 78 -5.86 12.58 4.36
N SER A 79 -6.28 13.83 4.24
CA SER A 79 -5.97 14.72 3.12
C SER A 79 -4.47 14.98 2.99
N GLU A 80 -3.80 15.30 4.10
CA GLU A 80 -2.37 15.58 4.16
C GLU A 80 -1.53 14.35 3.82
N ARG A 81 -1.88 13.18 4.36
CA ARG A 81 -1.22 11.92 3.96
C ARG A 81 -1.36 11.63 2.47
N LYS A 82 -2.54 11.88 1.90
CA LYS A 82 -2.79 11.70 0.45
C LYS A 82 -1.94 12.67 -0.36
N ARG A 83 -1.86 13.94 0.07
CA ARG A 83 -0.99 14.95 -0.54
C ARG A 83 0.48 14.55 -0.48
N ASN A 84 0.98 14.17 0.69
CA ASN A 84 2.38 13.77 0.88
C ASN A 84 2.76 12.54 0.04
N ARG A 85 1.84 11.58 -0.10
CA ARG A 85 2.03 10.43 -1.00
C ARG A 85 2.13 10.86 -2.46
N SER A 86 1.27 11.79 -2.91
CA SER A 86 1.31 12.33 -4.27
C SER A 86 2.63 13.02 -4.56
N ILE A 87 3.09 13.89 -3.64
CA ILE A 87 4.36 14.61 -3.76
C ILE A 87 5.53 13.63 -3.88
N LEU A 88 5.57 12.60 -3.02
CA LEU A 88 6.61 11.59 -3.04
C LEU A 88 6.61 10.76 -4.33
N GLN A 89 5.44 10.50 -4.90
CA GLN A 89 5.31 9.78 -6.16
C GLN A 89 5.83 10.63 -7.32
N GLU A 90 5.49 11.91 -7.36
CA GLU A 90 5.94 12.84 -8.38
C GLU A 90 7.47 13.02 -8.36
N SER A 91 8.06 13.22 -7.17
CA SER A 91 9.51 13.35 -7.03
C SER A 91 10.25 12.09 -7.49
N LYS A 92 9.75 10.90 -7.17
CA LYS A 92 10.30 9.62 -7.67
C LYS A 92 10.25 9.51 -9.19
N VAL A 93 9.17 9.98 -9.82
CA VAL A 93 9.05 9.98 -11.30
C VAL A 93 10.09 10.92 -11.90
N ARG A 94 10.21 12.15 -11.37
CA ARG A 94 11.19 13.14 -11.84
C ARG A 94 12.63 12.60 -11.74
N LEU A 95 13.00 12.03 -10.60
CA LEU A 95 14.32 11.40 -10.38
C LEU A 95 14.59 10.25 -11.38
N LYS A 96 13.57 9.45 -11.71
CA LYS A 96 13.70 8.34 -12.66
C LYS A 96 13.94 8.84 -14.09
N CYS A 97 13.34 9.96 -14.49
CA CYS A 97 13.56 10.58 -15.81
C CYS A 97 14.92 11.29 -15.91
N LEU A 98 15.41 11.84 -14.81
CA LEU A 98 16.73 12.50 -14.72
C LEU A 98 17.90 11.51 -14.62
N SER A 99 17.60 10.23 -14.36
CA SER A 99 18.62 9.19 -14.33
C SER A 99 19.23 9.04 -15.72
N PRO A 100 20.57 9.06 -15.87
CA PRO A 100 21.21 8.85 -17.16
C PRO A 100 20.72 7.52 -17.75
N LYS A 101 20.17 7.56 -18.97
CA LYS A 101 19.99 6.33 -19.74
C LYS A 101 21.38 5.72 -19.88
N LYS A 102 21.59 4.50 -19.39
CA LYS A 102 22.79 3.73 -19.75
C LYS A 102 22.87 3.77 -21.28
N ALA A 103 23.91 4.41 -21.81
CA ALA A 103 24.20 4.35 -23.22
C ALA A 103 24.40 2.88 -23.56
N CYS A 104 23.57 2.32 -24.43
CA CYS A 104 23.92 1.07 -25.08
C CYS A 104 25.20 1.35 -25.86
N GLU A 105 26.29 0.68 -25.52
CA GLU A 105 27.49 0.64 -26.34
C GLU A 105 27.10 -0.02 -27.66
N THR A 106 26.86 0.81 -28.68
CA THR A 106 26.80 0.36 -30.05
C THR A 106 28.23 0.03 -30.45
N SER A 107 28.60 -1.25 -30.36
CA SER A 107 29.76 -1.78 -31.07
C SER A 107 29.54 -1.56 -32.56
N ALA A 108 30.18 -0.53 -33.10
CA ALA A 108 30.19 -0.21 -34.51
C ALA A 108 30.80 -1.38 -35.31
N MET A 109 30.03 -1.93 -36.24
CA MET A 109 30.55 -2.67 -37.38
C MET A 109 30.05 -1.92 -38.62
N GLU A 110 31.00 -1.50 -39.44
CA GLU A 110 30.81 -0.68 -40.66
C GLU A 110 29.97 -1.39 -41.76
N PRO A 111 29.38 -0.62 -42.70
CA PRO A 111 28.26 -1.08 -43.52
C PRO A 111 28.69 -1.69 -44.86
N PHE A 112 28.00 -2.74 -45.31
CA PHE A 112 27.94 -3.12 -46.72
C PHE A 112 26.64 -2.58 -47.34
N THR A 113 26.82 -1.78 -48.39
CA THR A 113 25.81 -1.10 -49.20
C THR A 113 24.81 -2.03 -49.87
N THR A 114 23.53 -1.68 -49.86
CA THR A 114 22.65 -1.76 -51.05
C THR A 114 21.54 -0.70 -50.99
N PRO A 115 21.09 -0.17 -52.14
CA PRO A 115 20.04 0.85 -52.19
C PRO A 115 18.68 0.18 -52.29
N THR A 116 17.72 0.55 -51.45
CA THR A 116 16.31 0.25 -51.72
C THR A 116 15.44 1.45 -51.31
N THR A 117 14.98 2.10 -52.37
CA THR A 117 13.82 2.97 -52.55
C THR A 117 12.87 3.24 -51.37
N LYS A 118 12.79 4.55 -51.06
CA LYS A 118 11.60 5.37 -50.80
C LYS A 118 10.47 4.77 -49.97
N ASN A 119 10.36 5.24 -48.74
CA ASN A 119 9.10 5.55 -48.09
C ASN A 119 9.22 6.92 -47.40
N ILE A 120 8.76 7.94 -48.12
CA ILE A 120 8.53 9.28 -47.59
C ILE A 120 7.37 9.17 -46.60
N CYS A 121 7.65 9.20 -45.30
CA CYS A 121 6.62 9.44 -44.30
C CYS A 121 6.44 10.95 -44.17
N SER A 122 5.46 11.45 -44.93
CA SER A 122 4.88 12.78 -44.78
C SER A 122 4.16 12.87 -43.43
N SER A 123 4.75 13.59 -42.48
CA SER A 123 4.08 14.67 -41.73
C SER A 123 4.85 14.96 -40.44
N CYS A 124 5.71 15.96 -40.51
CA CYS A 124 5.87 16.87 -39.39
C CYS A 124 5.21 18.17 -39.84
N PHE A 125 4.10 18.57 -39.23
CA PHE A 125 3.85 19.98 -39.01
C PHE A 125 3.12 20.17 -37.69
N GLU A 126 3.73 21.06 -36.91
CA GLU A 126 3.34 21.49 -35.59
C GLU A 126 1.97 22.17 -35.57
N THR A 127 1.41 22.32 -34.38
CA THR A 127 0.87 23.63 -34.03
C THR A 127 1.15 23.93 -32.57
N GLN A 128 1.99 24.93 -32.37
CA GLN A 128 2.13 25.70 -31.14
C GLN A 128 0.94 26.68 -30.99
N LYS A 129 0.90 27.33 -29.82
CA LYS A 129 0.19 28.58 -29.44
C LYS A 129 -1.08 28.36 -28.60
N GLU A 130 -1.11 28.60 -27.29
CA GLU A 130 -0.83 29.79 -26.45
C GLU A 130 -2.00 30.82 -26.42
N ASN A 131 -2.51 31.04 -25.19
CA ASN A 131 -3.20 32.19 -24.58
C ASN A 131 -4.39 32.87 -25.29
N ALA A 132 -5.56 32.81 -24.62
CA ALA A 132 -6.37 33.97 -24.19
C ALA A 132 -7.37 33.52 -23.11
#